data_AF-A0A1E8GMF4-F1
#
_entry.id   AF-A0A1E8GMF4-F1
#
_cell.length_a   1.000
_cell.length_b   1.000
_cell.length_c   1.000
_cell.angle_alpha   90.00
_cell.angle_beta   90.00
_cell.angle_gamma   90.00
#
_symmetry.space_group_name_H-M   'P 1'
#
loop_
_entity.id
_entity.type
_entity.pdbx_description
1 polymer ?
#
loop_
_entity_poly.entity_id
_entity_poly.type
_entity_poly.pdbx_seq_one_letter_code
_entity_poly.pdbx_strand_id
1 'polypeptide(L)'
;MNKKEIGNIIKRKRIELGLSQKQCAYGICSQPLLSNIEAGNYMPSGDILLKLLSRLGIANLQDISLNEFLPLSSDFKMNEKCELLCRNHEYSRLNNFLLSTDVIESVSELNMQNYYYYLAVSQFQIGNLKEAQQNFNIVLIENNKNIVERLCNSGLGLISAKLGLKKESEDYFCKSFFDLDKIKYEENMNVLFYLKALAQKTLKMYSDSFETIEEAINFISSHNSHYMLANLYYLGVSITNNKIKKIEYSTNSDLFRNLYKEEVFKKI
;
A
#
# COMPACT_ATOMS: atom_id res chain seq x y z
N MET A 1 2.50 9.11 -10.64
CA MET A 1 3.51 9.22 -11.72
C MET A 1 3.06 10.22 -12.78
N ASN A 2 3.92 11.14 -13.21
CA ASN A 2 3.64 12.07 -14.30
C ASN A 2 4.08 11.52 -15.69
N LYS A 3 3.57 12.12 -16.79
CA LYS A 3 3.86 11.68 -18.17
C LYS A 3 5.36 11.69 -18.55
N LYS A 4 6.17 12.56 -17.95
CA LYS A 4 7.63 12.64 -18.17
C LYS A 4 8.37 11.48 -17.51
N GLU A 5 7.98 11.12 -16.29
CA GLU A 5 8.53 9.97 -15.56
C GLU A 5 8.27 8.66 -16.30
N ILE A 6 7.04 8.45 -16.78
CA ILE A 6 6.66 7.27 -17.57
C ILE A 6 7.49 7.19 -18.85
N GLY A 7 7.62 8.31 -19.57
CA GLY A 7 8.44 8.39 -20.78
C GLY A 7 9.91 8.03 -20.52
N ASN A 8 10.49 8.57 -19.45
CA ASN A 8 11.87 8.29 -19.06
C ASN A 8 12.09 6.82 -18.65
N ILE A 9 11.15 6.23 -17.92
CA ILE A 9 11.23 4.81 -17.51
C ILE A 9 11.21 3.89 -18.74
N ILE A 10 10.27 4.13 -19.66
CA ILE A 10 10.15 3.36 -20.91
C ILE A 10 11.43 3.51 -21.74
N LYS A 11 11.90 4.75 -21.92
CA LYS A 11 13.12 5.04 -22.68
C LYS A 11 14.34 4.35 -22.08
N ARG A 12 14.53 4.46 -20.77
CA ARG A 12 15.65 3.87 -20.05
C ARG A 12 15.64 2.36 -20.16
N LYS A 13 14.51 1.70 -19.85
CA LYS A 13 14.40 0.23 -19.95
C LYS A 13 14.56 -0.27 -21.37
N ARG A 14 14.04 0.46 -22.37
CA ARG A 14 14.25 0.13 -23.78
C ARG A 14 15.73 0.15 -24.16
N ILE A 15 16.47 1.17 -23.71
CA ILE A 15 17.91 1.30 -23.96
C ILE A 15 18.69 0.19 -23.24
N GLU A 16 18.36 -0.09 -21.98
CA GLU A 16 18.96 -1.18 -21.19
C GLU A 16 18.80 -2.55 -21.90
N LEU A 17 17.67 -2.78 -22.59
CA LEU A 17 17.40 -3.99 -23.37
C LEU A 17 17.97 -3.95 -24.80
N GLY A 18 18.67 -2.89 -25.20
CA GLY A 18 19.25 -2.74 -26.53
C GLY A 18 18.22 -2.62 -27.66
N LEU A 19 16.97 -2.26 -27.36
CA LEU A 19 15.89 -2.19 -28.34
C LEU A 19 15.85 -0.82 -29.03
N SER A 20 15.68 -0.79 -30.35
CA SER A 20 15.28 0.44 -31.05
C SER A 20 13.82 0.80 -30.74
N GLN A 21 13.44 2.08 -30.87
CA GLN A 21 12.03 2.48 -30.72
C GLN A 21 11.11 1.73 -31.69
N LYS A 22 11.56 1.44 -32.91
CA LYS A 22 10.81 0.65 -33.89
C LYS A 22 10.55 -0.78 -33.41
N GLN A 23 11.55 -1.44 -32.82
CA GLN A 23 11.40 -2.79 -32.25
C GLN A 23 10.50 -2.78 -31.02
N CYS A 24 10.66 -1.79 -30.13
CA CYS A 24 9.83 -1.68 -28.93
C CYS A 24 8.36 -1.41 -29.26
N ALA A 25 8.08 -0.57 -30.27
CA ALA A 25 6.72 -0.21 -30.69
C ALA A 25 6.01 -1.29 -31.53
N TYR A 26 6.74 -2.25 -32.11
CA TYR A 26 6.22 -3.21 -33.10
C TYR A 26 4.97 -3.98 -32.63
N GLY A 27 3.85 -3.87 -33.33
CA GLY A 27 2.58 -4.54 -32.94
C GLY A 27 1.93 -3.98 -31.66
N ILE A 28 2.38 -2.82 -31.17
CA ILE A 28 1.77 -2.10 -30.04
C ILE A 28 1.29 -0.71 -30.46
N CYS A 29 2.20 0.09 -31.02
CA CYS A 29 1.94 1.47 -31.45
C CYS A 29 2.87 1.87 -32.59
N SER A 30 2.70 3.08 -33.14
CA SER A 30 3.65 3.61 -34.12
C SER A 30 4.94 4.09 -33.43
N GLN A 31 6.08 4.00 -34.12
CA GLN A 31 7.35 4.49 -33.59
C GLN A 31 7.33 5.99 -33.25
N PRO A 32 6.68 6.88 -34.04
CA PRO A 32 6.53 8.29 -33.67
C PRO A 32 5.71 8.48 -32.39
N LEU A 33 4.70 7.63 -32.14
CA LEU A 33 3.92 7.67 -30.91
C LEU A 33 4.78 7.27 -29.71
N LEU A 34 5.57 6.20 -29.81
CA LEU A 34 6.54 5.81 -28.77
C LEU A 34 7.57 6.92 -28.51
N SER A 35 8.05 7.61 -29.56
CA SER A 35 8.97 8.73 -29.38
C SER A 35 8.33 9.89 -28.60
N ASN A 36 7.06 10.20 -28.86
CA ASN A 36 6.33 11.23 -28.09
C ASN A 36 6.06 10.80 -26.64
N ILE A 37 5.83 9.51 -26.40
CA ILE A 37 5.71 8.93 -25.06
C ILE A 37 7.03 9.06 -24.31
N GLU A 38 8.14 8.63 -24.91
CA GLU A 38 9.48 8.70 -24.31
C GLU A 38 9.95 10.13 -24.04
N ALA A 39 9.49 11.11 -24.82
CA ALA A 39 9.75 12.53 -24.60
C ALA A 39 8.85 13.16 -23.50
N GLY A 40 7.85 12.43 -23.00
CA GLY A 40 6.86 12.94 -22.05
C GLY A 40 5.85 13.92 -22.68
N ASN A 41 5.73 13.93 -24.01
CA ASN A 41 4.83 14.80 -24.76
C ASN A 41 3.44 14.18 -24.93
N TYR A 42 3.33 12.86 -24.79
CA TYR A 42 2.08 12.12 -24.99
C TYR A 42 1.89 11.05 -23.91
N MET A 43 0.69 10.99 -23.35
CA MET A 43 0.30 9.93 -22.41
C MET A 43 -0.32 8.78 -23.19
N PRO A 44 0.27 7.57 -23.19
CA PRO A 44 -0.31 6.41 -23.87
C PRO A 44 -1.63 5.99 -23.21
N SER A 45 -2.54 5.40 -23.99
CA SER A 45 -3.69 4.69 -23.43
C SER A 45 -3.22 3.50 -22.59
N GLY A 46 -4.06 3.06 -21.65
CA GLY A 46 -3.76 1.94 -20.75
C GLY A 46 -3.27 0.70 -21.49
N ASP A 47 -3.93 0.33 -22.59
CA ASP A 47 -3.56 -0.82 -23.42
C ASP A 47 -2.17 -0.70 -24.06
N ILE A 48 -1.82 0.49 -24.58
CA ILE A 48 -0.51 0.74 -25.19
C ILE A 48 0.58 0.70 -24.12
N LEU A 49 0.31 1.31 -22.96
CA LEU A 49 1.24 1.34 -21.84
C LEU A 49 1.50 -0.08 -21.31
N LEU A 50 0.46 -0.86 -21.04
CA LEU A 50 0.58 -2.23 -20.54
C LEU A 50 1.36 -3.13 -21.51
N LYS A 51 1.09 -3.03 -22.81
CA LYS A 51 1.82 -3.79 -23.83
C LYS A 51 3.29 -3.37 -23.91
N LEU A 52 3.60 -2.07 -23.80
CA LEU A 52 4.98 -1.57 -23.79
C LEU A 52 5.74 -2.04 -22.55
N LEU A 53 5.12 -1.93 -21.37
CA LEU A 53 5.72 -2.36 -20.11
C LEU A 53 5.94 -3.89 -20.09
N SER A 54 4.97 -4.66 -20.57
CA SER A 54 5.10 -6.12 -20.75
C SER A 54 6.29 -6.47 -21.66
N ARG A 55 6.45 -5.78 -22.80
CA ARG A 55 7.59 -6.00 -23.70
C ARG A 55 8.94 -5.64 -23.08
N LEU A 56 8.96 -4.64 -22.22
CA LEU A 56 10.17 -4.19 -21.53
C LEU A 56 10.51 -5.05 -20.32
N GLY A 57 9.80 -6.17 -20.09
CA GLY A 57 10.00 -7.03 -18.93
C GLY A 57 9.70 -6.31 -17.62
N ILE A 58 8.91 -5.23 -17.66
CA ILE A 58 8.47 -4.50 -16.48
C ILE A 58 7.22 -5.23 -15.96
N ALA A 59 7.51 -6.34 -15.29
CA ALA A 59 6.51 -7.17 -14.62
C ALA A 59 6.31 -6.66 -13.19
N ASN A 60 5.16 -6.05 -12.95
CA ASN A 60 4.50 -5.98 -11.65
C ASN A 60 5.09 -5.03 -10.58
N LEU A 61 4.21 -4.60 -9.68
CA LEU A 61 4.50 -4.16 -8.31
C LEU A 61 3.18 -4.17 -7.52
N GLN A 62 3.23 -4.81 -6.36
CA GLN A 62 2.16 -5.57 -5.69
C GLN A 62 1.73 -4.97 -4.33
N ASP A 63 0.64 -5.54 -3.78
CA ASP A 63 -0.21 -5.14 -2.64
C ASP A 63 0.46 -4.77 -1.26
N ILE A 64 -0.32 -4.24 -0.29
CA ILE A 64 0.03 -3.71 1.07
C ILE A 64 1.52 -3.39 1.28
N SER A 65 2.00 -2.39 0.58
CA SER A 65 3.16 -1.62 1.00
C SER A 65 2.69 -0.21 1.27
N LEU A 66 3.25 0.40 2.31
CA LEU A 66 3.21 1.85 2.46
C LEU A 66 3.57 2.51 1.11
N ASN A 67 2.86 3.57 0.75
CA ASN A 67 3.10 4.28 -0.50
C ASN A 67 4.49 4.92 -0.49
N GLU A 68 4.85 5.52 0.64
CA GLU A 68 6.23 5.89 0.96
C GLU A 68 6.85 4.84 1.88
N PHE A 69 7.93 4.20 1.41
CA PHE A 69 8.69 3.23 2.21
C PHE A 69 9.42 3.93 3.36
N LEU A 70 9.39 3.31 4.54
CA LEU A 70 10.07 3.80 5.73
C LEU A 70 11.43 3.09 5.86
N PRO A 71 12.57 3.80 5.82
CA PRO A 71 13.88 3.16 5.87
C PRO A 71 14.15 2.48 7.22
N LEU A 72 14.84 1.34 7.17
CA LEU A 72 15.33 0.61 8.35
C LEU A 72 16.70 1.13 8.82
N SER A 73 17.53 1.55 7.88
CA SER A 73 18.92 1.95 8.11
C SER A 73 19.43 2.87 7.01
N SER A 74 20.70 3.28 7.10
CA SER A 74 21.41 3.95 6.00
C SER A 74 21.83 3.01 4.86
N ASP A 75 21.70 1.69 5.03
CA ASP A 75 22.01 0.71 3.99
C ASP A 75 20.86 0.60 2.98
N PHE A 76 21.09 1.15 1.79
CA PHE A 76 20.14 1.13 0.68
C PHE A 76 19.72 -0.28 0.25
N LYS A 77 20.65 -1.25 0.22
CA LYS A 77 20.33 -2.62 -0.25
C LYS A 77 19.40 -3.33 0.73
N MET A 78 19.60 -3.09 2.01
CA MET A 78 18.76 -3.65 3.06
C MET A 78 17.36 -3.05 3.01
N ASN A 79 17.26 -1.72 2.86
CA ASN A 79 16.00 -1.02 2.66
C ASN A 79 15.24 -1.55 1.43
N GLU A 80 15.92 -1.65 0.29
CA GLU A 80 15.35 -2.19 -0.96
C GLU A 80 14.84 -3.62 -0.77
N LYS A 81 15.58 -4.47 -0.06
CA LYS A 81 15.17 -5.85 0.23
C LYS A 81 13.96 -5.90 1.16
N CYS A 82 13.90 -5.07 2.19
CA CYS A 82 12.74 -4.97 3.07
C CYS A 82 11.49 -4.53 2.29
N GLU A 83 11.63 -3.47 1.51
CA GLU A 83 10.56 -2.93 0.66
C GLU A 83 10.04 -3.99 -0.32
N LEU A 84 10.95 -4.69 -1.01
CA LEU A 84 10.61 -5.73 -1.97
C LEU A 84 9.83 -6.88 -1.32
N LEU A 85 10.32 -7.41 -0.19
CA LEU A 85 9.66 -8.50 0.52
C LEU A 85 8.28 -8.10 1.05
N CYS A 86 8.14 -6.85 1.50
CA CYS A 86 6.86 -6.31 1.96
C CYS A 86 5.87 -6.17 0.80
N ARG A 87 6.28 -5.52 -0.30
CA ARG A 87 5.47 -5.35 -1.52
C ARG A 87 5.00 -6.68 -2.12
N ASN A 88 5.84 -7.70 -2.07
CA ASN A 88 5.52 -9.01 -2.63
C ASN A 88 4.70 -9.92 -1.67
N HIS A 89 4.27 -9.43 -0.51
CA HIS A 89 3.58 -10.23 0.54
C HIS A 89 4.38 -11.43 1.02
N GLU A 90 5.70 -11.37 0.91
CA GLU A 90 6.57 -12.47 1.31
C GLU A 90 6.81 -12.41 2.83
N TYR A 91 5.74 -12.29 3.61
CA TYR A 91 5.80 -11.96 5.04
C TYR A 91 6.57 -12.98 5.88
N SER A 92 6.53 -14.27 5.52
CA SER A 92 7.38 -15.28 6.17
C SER A 92 8.87 -15.04 5.90
N ARG A 93 9.23 -14.63 4.67
CA ARG A 93 10.62 -14.29 4.33
C ARG A 93 11.02 -12.95 4.91
N LEU A 94 10.11 -11.97 4.94
CA LEU A 94 10.31 -10.67 5.60
C LEU A 94 10.59 -10.86 7.09
N ASN A 95 9.79 -11.66 7.79
CA ASN A 95 10.00 -11.96 9.21
C ASN A 95 11.37 -12.59 9.45
N ASN A 96 11.75 -13.60 8.66
CA ASN A 96 13.07 -14.24 8.78
C ASN A 96 14.23 -13.26 8.46
N PHE A 97 14.02 -12.39 7.48
CA PHE A 97 15.00 -11.36 7.13
C PHE A 97 15.18 -10.36 8.28
N LEU A 98 14.10 -9.83 8.84
CA LEU A 98 14.12 -8.86 9.94
C LEU A 98 14.72 -9.43 11.22
N LEU A 99 14.55 -10.74 11.47
CA LEU A 99 15.13 -11.42 12.64
C LEU A 99 16.60 -11.84 12.45
N SER A 100 17.21 -11.59 11.29
CA SER A 100 18.61 -11.91 11.07
C SER A 100 19.54 -10.95 11.84
N THR A 101 20.66 -11.47 12.32
CA THR A 101 21.68 -10.69 13.06
C THR A 101 22.15 -9.48 12.28
N ASP A 102 22.43 -9.66 10.99
CA ASP A 102 22.90 -8.60 10.09
C ASP A 102 21.91 -7.42 10.03
N VAL A 103 20.61 -7.72 9.99
CA VAL A 103 19.56 -6.70 9.99
C VAL A 103 19.52 -5.99 11.34
N ILE A 104 19.42 -6.74 12.44
CA ILE A 104 19.31 -6.17 13.79
C ILE A 104 20.49 -5.23 14.10
N GLU A 105 21.72 -5.62 13.75
CA GLU A 105 22.93 -4.84 14.02
C GLU A 105 23.04 -3.57 13.14
N SER A 106 22.38 -3.56 11.98
CA SER A 106 22.40 -2.44 11.05
C SER A 106 21.30 -1.40 11.27
N VAL A 107 20.26 -1.71 12.07
CA VAL A 107 19.16 -0.78 12.36
C VAL A 107 19.68 0.39 13.15
N SER A 108 19.55 1.58 12.58
CA SER A 108 19.92 2.82 13.28
C SER A 108 18.87 3.18 14.33
N GLU A 109 19.27 3.80 15.44
CA GLU A 109 18.35 4.27 16.49
C GLU A 109 17.17 5.09 15.94
N LEU A 110 17.44 6.01 15.01
CA LEU A 110 16.43 6.86 14.35
C LEU A 110 15.35 6.09 13.57
N ASN A 111 15.63 4.85 13.17
CA ASN A 111 14.74 4.01 12.37
C ASN A 111 14.20 2.80 13.15
N MET A 112 14.43 2.75 14.45
CA MET A 112 14.03 1.63 15.30
C MET A 112 12.50 1.45 15.30
N GLN A 113 11.72 2.54 15.28
CA GLN A 113 10.27 2.47 15.14
C GLN A 113 9.84 1.81 13.81
N ASN A 114 10.51 2.13 12.70
CA ASN A 114 10.21 1.54 11.39
C ASN A 114 10.50 0.04 11.37
N TYR A 115 11.63 -0.37 11.97
CA TYR A 115 11.99 -1.78 12.12
C TYR A 115 10.93 -2.57 12.88
N TYR A 116 10.54 -2.11 14.08
CA TYR A 116 9.52 -2.80 14.87
C TYR A 116 8.15 -2.79 14.20
N TYR A 117 7.81 -1.73 13.45
CA TYR A 117 6.60 -1.69 12.63
C TYR A 117 6.59 -2.80 11.57
N TYR A 118 7.63 -2.92 10.73
CA TYR A 118 7.67 -3.96 9.69
C TYR A 118 7.74 -5.37 10.28
N LEU A 119 8.44 -5.55 11.41
CA LEU A 119 8.48 -6.83 12.11
C LEU A 119 7.08 -7.21 12.60
N ALA A 120 6.38 -6.29 13.25
CA ALA A 120 5.01 -6.50 13.72
C ALA A 120 4.04 -6.82 12.57
N VAL A 121 4.12 -6.08 11.45
CA VAL A 121 3.31 -6.36 10.25
C VAL A 121 3.60 -7.75 9.71
N SER A 122 4.87 -8.14 9.59
CA SER A 122 5.24 -9.46 9.08
C SER A 122 4.70 -10.59 9.99
N GLN A 123 4.78 -10.42 11.30
CA GLN A 123 4.28 -11.38 12.30
C GLN A 123 2.76 -11.47 12.30
N PHE A 124 2.08 -10.33 12.18
CA PHE A 124 0.63 -10.28 12.08
C PHE A 124 0.14 -11.09 10.87
N GLN A 125 0.76 -10.89 9.70
CA GLN A 125 0.35 -11.51 8.45
C GLN A 125 0.60 -13.02 8.42
N ILE A 126 1.61 -13.51 9.13
CA ILE A 126 1.86 -14.96 9.28
C ILE A 126 1.07 -15.60 10.44
N GLY A 127 0.25 -14.82 11.17
CA GLY A 127 -0.63 -15.31 12.24
C GLY A 127 -0.05 -15.25 13.66
N ASN A 128 1.16 -14.71 13.85
CA ASN A 128 1.83 -14.55 15.13
C ASN A 128 1.34 -13.27 15.84
N LEU A 129 0.05 -13.27 16.25
CA LEU A 129 -0.63 -12.07 16.75
C LEU A 129 -0.04 -11.52 18.04
N LYS A 130 0.47 -12.39 18.92
CA LYS A 130 1.04 -11.99 20.22
C LYS A 130 2.34 -11.23 20.03
N GLU A 131 3.23 -11.75 19.18
CA GLU A 131 4.50 -11.14 18.83
C GLU A 131 4.28 -9.82 18.09
N ALA A 132 3.31 -9.79 17.15
CA ALA A 132 2.92 -8.57 16.47
C ALA A 132 2.44 -7.48 17.44
N GLN A 133 1.57 -7.85 18.40
CA GLN A 133 1.09 -6.95 19.44
C GLN A 133 2.24 -6.42 20.31
N GLN A 134 3.20 -7.27 20.69
CA GLN A 134 4.38 -6.84 21.45
C GLN A 134 5.20 -5.82 20.67
N ASN A 135 5.52 -6.10 19.41
CA ASN A 135 6.33 -5.21 18.58
C ASN A 135 5.61 -3.89 18.24
N PHE A 136 4.30 -3.90 18.02
CA PHE A 136 3.54 -2.65 17.90
C PHE A 136 3.60 -1.82 19.19
N ASN A 137 3.49 -2.44 20.37
CA ASN A 137 3.59 -1.70 21.63
C ASN A 137 4.99 -1.12 21.88
N ILE A 138 6.06 -1.76 21.38
CA ILE A 138 7.42 -1.21 21.46
C ILE A 138 7.50 0.14 20.73
N VAL A 139 6.91 0.25 19.54
CA VAL A 139 6.87 1.51 18.78
C VAL A 139 6.19 2.63 19.57
N LEU A 140 5.15 2.29 20.34
CA LEU A 140 4.32 3.24 21.10
C LEU A 140 4.89 3.64 22.46
N ILE A 141 6.07 3.12 22.86
CA ILE A 141 6.73 3.54 24.11
C ILE A 141 7.11 5.02 24.02
N GLU A 142 7.63 5.43 22.87
CA GLU A 142 7.86 6.83 22.54
C GLU A 142 6.58 7.40 21.92
N ASN A 143 6.20 8.62 22.32
CA ASN A 143 4.96 9.27 21.88
C ASN A 143 5.29 10.47 20.98
N ASN A 144 5.79 10.16 19.79
CA ASN A 144 6.20 11.12 18.78
C ASN A 144 5.03 11.56 17.87
N LYS A 145 3.87 10.89 17.98
CA LYS A 145 2.63 11.15 17.23
C LYS A 145 2.79 11.14 15.70
N ASN A 146 3.78 10.40 15.22
CA ASN A 146 4.09 10.27 13.79
C ASN A 146 3.18 9.23 13.10
N ILE A 147 3.33 9.11 11.78
CA ILE A 147 2.55 8.16 10.97
C ILE A 147 2.73 6.69 11.42
N VAL A 148 3.93 6.31 11.87
CA VAL A 148 4.26 4.94 12.28
C VAL A 148 3.48 4.54 13.51
N GLU A 149 3.41 5.42 14.52
CA GLU A 149 2.62 5.20 15.73
C GLU A 149 1.11 5.10 15.43
N ARG A 150 0.60 5.89 14.47
CA ARG A 150 -0.79 5.77 14.02
C ARG A 150 -1.06 4.43 13.37
N LEU A 151 -0.17 3.99 12.48
CA LEU A 151 -0.24 2.67 11.84
C LEU A 151 -0.17 1.54 12.87
N CYS A 152 0.69 1.65 13.89
CA CYS A 152 0.79 0.67 14.98
C CYS A 152 -0.48 0.63 15.84
N ASN A 153 -1.06 1.78 16.19
CA ASN A 153 -2.37 1.84 16.85
C ASN A 153 -3.46 1.19 15.99
N SER A 154 -3.50 1.45 14.68
CA SER A 154 -4.43 0.78 13.77
C SER A 154 -4.22 -0.74 13.70
N GLY A 155 -2.97 -1.20 13.72
CA GLY A 155 -2.60 -2.61 13.79
C GLY A 155 -3.11 -3.30 15.05
N LEU A 156 -2.91 -2.66 16.22
CA LEU A 156 -3.46 -3.11 17.50
C LEU A 156 -4.99 -3.12 17.48
N GLY A 157 -5.62 -2.08 16.92
CA GLY A 157 -7.07 -2.02 16.75
C GLY A 157 -7.63 -3.19 15.93
N LEU A 158 -6.93 -3.58 14.86
CA LEU A 158 -7.29 -4.75 14.04
C LEU A 158 -7.05 -6.08 14.77
N ILE A 159 -5.97 -6.20 15.55
CA ILE A 159 -5.73 -7.37 16.41
C ILE A 159 -6.87 -7.52 17.44
N SER A 160 -7.21 -6.46 18.17
CA SER A 160 -8.33 -6.46 19.13
C SER A 160 -9.66 -6.84 18.46
N ALA A 161 -9.92 -6.36 17.24
CA ALA A 161 -11.09 -6.77 16.47
C ALA A 161 -11.11 -8.26 16.14
N LYS A 162 -9.98 -8.84 15.72
CA LYS A 162 -9.85 -10.29 15.48
C LYS A 162 -10.07 -11.12 16.74
N LEU A 163 -9.74 -10.57 17.91
CA LEU A 163 -10.01 -11.17 19.23
C LEU A 163 -11.43 -10.93 19.74
N GLY A 164 -12.27 -10.17 19.01
CA GLY A 164 -13.64 -9.84 19.43
C GLY A 164 -13.73 -8.72 20.48
N LEU A 165 -12.62 -8.04 20.79
CA LEU A 165 -12.51 -7.00 21.80
C LEU A 165 -12.92 -5.64 21.20
N LYS A 166 -14.23 -5.46 20.97
CA LYS A 166 -14.78 -4.28 20.28
C LYS A 166 -14.34 -2.94 20.88
N LYS A 167 -14.48 -2.76 22.20
CA LYS A 167 -14.16 -1.50 22.87
C LYS A 167 -12.68 -1.14 22.75
N GLU A 168 -11.81 -2.13 22.95
CA GLU A 168 -10.36 -1.93 22.83
C GLU A 168 -9.97 -1.60 21.38
N SER A 169 -10.60 -2.25 20.40
CA SER A 169 -10.44 -1.90 18.98
C SER A 169 -10.79 -0.44 18.71
N GLU A 170 -11.96 0.02 19.20
CA GLU A 170 -12.39 1.41 19.07
C GLU A 170 -11.42 2.39 19.75
N ASP A 171 -10.94 2.08 20.96
CA ASP A 171 -9.97 2.91 21.69
C ASP A 171 -8.64 3.07 20.91
N TYR A 172 -8.16 2.00 20.28
CA TYR A 172 -6.96 2.05 19.43
C TYR A 172 -7.17 2.88 18.16
N PHE A 173 -8.33 2.76 17.49
CA PHE A 173 -8.63 3.61 16.33
C PHE A 173 -8.82 5.07 16.74
N CYS A 174 -9.41 5.37 17.90
CA CYS A 174 -9.45 6.73 18.44
C CYS A 174 -8.04 7.33 18.59
N LYS A 175 -7.07 6.57 19.12
CA LYS A 175 -5.67 7.01 19.21
C LYS A 175 -5.04 7.19 17.83
N SER A 176 -5.29 6.26 16.91
CA SER A 176 -4.74 6.30 15.55
C SER A 176 -5.20 7.53 14.76
N PHE A 177 -6.44 7.98 14.97
CA PHE A 177 -7.05 9.11 14.24
C PHE A 177 -6.98 10.44 14.99
N PHE A 178 -6.46 10.46 16.22
CA PHE A 178 -6.39 11.67 17.05
C PHE A 178 -5.65 12.81 16.34
N ASP A 179 -6.29 13.97 16.16
CA ASP A 179 -5.73 15.16 15.47
C ASP A 179 -5.23 14.89 14.04
N LEU A 180 -5.81 13.92 13.31
CA LEU A 180 -5.41 13.59 11.93
C LEU A 180 -5.60 14.77 10.96
N ASP A 181 -6.61 15.61 11.19
CA ASP A 181 -6.92 16.81 10.40
C ASP A 181 -5.96 17.98 10.64
N LYS A 182 -5.17 17.93 11.73
CA LYS A 182 -4.23 19.00 12.11
C LYS A 182 -2.80 18.77 11.60
N ILE A 183 -2.52 17.59 11.05
CA ILE A 183 -1.20 17.24 10.55
C ILE A 183 -1.15 17.30 9.02
N LYS A 184 0.06 17.46 8.48
CA LYS A 184 0.27 17.45 7.03
C LYS A 184 -0.13 16.08 6.49
N TYR A 185 -0.92 16.06 5.42
CA TYR A 185 -1.29 14.84 4.73
C TYR A 185 -0.08 14.03 4.27
N GLU A 186 -0.13 12.72 4.52
CA GLU A 186 0.77 11.70 4.00
C GLU A 186 -0.09 10.56 3.44
N GLU A 187 0.25 10.00 2.28
CA GLU A 187 -0.58 8.96 1.64
C GLU A 187 -0.76 7.71 2.52
N ASN A 188 0.22 7.41 3.37
CA ASN A 188 0.13 6.31 4.34
C ASN A 188 -1.03 6.47 5.35
N MET A 189 -1.57 7.68 5.54
CA MET A 189 -2.77 7.92 6.35
C MET A 189 -4.00 7.20 5.80
N ASN A 190 -4.05 6.95 4.48
CA ASN A 190 -5.17 6.26 3.84
C ASN A 190 -5.32 4.82 4.36
N VAL A 191 -4.20 4.20 4.79
CA VAL A 191 -4.19 2.83 5.36
C VAL A 191 -4.98 2.77 6.67
N LEU A 192 -5.00 3.84 7.46
CA LEU A 192 -5.69 3.88 8.75
C LEU A 192 -7.19 3.61 8.57
N PHE A 193 -7.80 4.23 7.55
CA PHE A 193 -9.21 4.03 7.21
C PHE A 193 -9.50 2.60 6.77
N TYR A 194 -8.63 2.04 5.92
CA TYR A 194 -8.78 0.66 5.47
C TYR A 194 -8.74 -0.32 6.64
N LEU A 195 -7.77 -0.17 7.55
CA LEU A 195 -7.64 -1.03 8.73
C LEU A 195 -8.84 -0.89 9.67
N LYS A 196 -9.36 0.33 9.87
CA LYS A 196 -10.57 0.59 10.67
C LYS A 196 -11.80 -0.08 10.06
N ALA A 197 -12.03 0.12 8.77
CA ALA A 197 -13.15 -0.50 8.05
C ALA A 197 -13.06 -2.04 8.10
N LEU A 198 -11.86 -2.59 7.94
CA LEU A 198 -11.63 -4.03 8.02
C LEU A 198 -11.88 -4.58 9.43
N ALA A 199 -11.44 -3.87 10.47
CA ALA A 199 -11.70 -4.22 11.86
C ALA A 199 -13.20 -4.23 12.17
N GLN A 200 -13.93 -3.19 11.75
CA GLN A 200 -15.39 -3.11 11.89
C GLN A 200 -16.09 -4.26 11.14
N LYS A 201 -15.67 -4.57 9.90
CA LYS A 201 -16.17 -5.74 9.16
C LYS A 201 -15.93 -7.04 9.93
N THR A 202 -14.74 -7.22 10.51
CA THR A 202 -14.36 -8.39 11.31
C THR A 202 -15.27 -8.55 12.54
N LEU A 203 -15.64 -7.44 13.18
CA LEU A 203 -16.60 -7.36 14.28
C LEU A 203 -18.08 -7.41 13.81
N LYS A 204 -18.33 -7.63 12.51
CA LYS A 204 -19.67 -7.65 11.88
C LYS A 204 -20.43 -6.32 11.98
N MET A 205 -19.72 -5.21 12.19
CA MET A 205 -20.26 -3.84 12.20
C MET A 205 -20.30 -3.29 10.77
N TYR A 206 -21.15 -3.88 9.93
CA TYR A 206 -21.16 -3.61 8.49
C TYR A 206 -21.55 -2.17 8.13
N SER A 207 -22.45 -1.54 8.89
CA SER A 207 -22.84 -0.13 8.67
C SER A 207 -21.64 0.78 8.90
N ASP A 208 -21.04 0.71 10.09
CA ASP A 208 -19.89 1.52 10.48
C ASP A 208 -18.67 1.30 9.56
N SER A 209 -18.49 0.05 9.12
CA SER A 209 -17.47 -0.32 8.13
C SER A 209 -17.69 0.38 6.80
N PHE A 210 -18.93 0.40 6.29
CA PHE A 210 -19.27 1.06 5.04
C PHE A 210 -19.18 2.58 5.16
N GLU A 211 -19.62 3.17 6.28
CA GLU A 211 -19.46 4.61 6.56
C GLU A 211 -17.99 5.01 6.59
N THR A 212 -17.13 4.21 7.23
CA THR A 212 -15.69 4.45 7.25
C THR A 212 -15.07 4.37 5.85
N ILE A 213 -15.57 3.49 4.97
CA ILE A 213 -15.12 3.41 3.58
C ILE A 213 -15.51 4.67 2.79
N GLU A 214 -16.74 5.15 2.92
CA GLU A 214 -17.20 6.39 2.28
C GLU A 214 -16.42 7.61 2.80
N GLU A 215 -16.16 7.68 4.11
CA GLU A 215 -15.30 8.70 4.72
C GLU A 215 -13.89 8.65 4.11
N ALA A 216 -13.31 7.46 3.98
CA ALA A 216 -11.99 7.24 3.40
C ALA A 216 -11.92 7.70 1.94
N ILE A 217 -12.90 7.33 1.11
CA ILE A 217 -12.95 7.70 -0.31
C ILE A 217 -12.97 9.24 -0.44
N ASN A 218 -13.77 9.91 0.38
CA ASN A 218 -13.82 11.38 0.41
C ASN A 218 -12.51 12.00 0.88
N PHE A 219 -11.91 11.48 1.96
CA PHE A 219 -10.62 11.93 2.49
C PHE A 219 -9.50 11.76 1.46
N ILE A 220 -9.41 10.61 0.80
CA ILE A 220 -8.37 10.31 -0.19
C ILE A 220 -8.52 11.21 -1.42
N SER A 221 -9.76 11.38 -1.89
CA SER A 221 -10.06 12.21 -3.06
C SER A 221 -9.78 13.69 -2.82
N SER A 222 -10.11 14.22 -1.63
CA SER A 222 -9.85 15.63 -1.30
C SER A 222 -8.36 15.98 -1.24
N HIS A 223 -7.50 14.97 -0.98
CA HIS A 223 -6.05 15.10 -1.01
C HIS A 223 -5.42 14.73 -2.36
N ASN A 224 -6.24 14.48 -3.40
CA ASN A 224 -5.79 14.08 -4.74
C ASN A 224 -4.93 12.80 -4.76
N SER A 225 -5.09 11.93 -3.77
CA SER A 225 -4.46 10.62 -3.74
C SER A 225 -5.36 9.59 -4.39
N HIS A 226 -4.75 8.51 -4.89
CA HIS A 226 -5.46 7.32 -5.34
C HIS A 226 -5.09 6.07 -4.53
N TYR A 227 -4.05 6.15 -3.69
CA TYR A 227 -3.58 5.04 -2.88
C TYR A 227 -4.66 4.59 -1.89
N MET A 228 -4.91 3.28 -1.83
CA MET A 228 -5.95 2.57 -1.07
C MET A 228 -7.38 2.60 -1.64
N LEU A 229 -7.67 3.30 -2.74
CA LEU A 229 -9.02 3.36 -3.27
C LEU A 229 -9.49 2.02 -3.82
N ALA A 230 -8.67 1.31 -4.60
CA ALA A 230 -9.05 0.01 -5.15
C ALA A 230 -9.37 -0.99 -4.03
N ASN A 231 -8.58 -0.97 -2.96
CA ASN A 231 -8.76 -1.80 -1.78
C ASN A 231 -10.01 -1.44 -0.97
N LEU A 232 -10.29 -0.16 -0.77
CA LEU A 232 -11.50 0.31 -0.09
C LEU A 232 -12.77 -0.06 -0.87
N TYR A 233 -12.79 0.15 -2.18
CA TYR A 233 -13.91 -0.28 -3.03
C TYR A 233 -14.08 -1.80 -3.00
N TYR A 234 -12.99 -2.57 -3.06
CA TYR A 234 -13.08 -4.03 -2.95
C TYR A 234 -13.63 -4.49 -1.61
N LEU A 235 -13.19 -3.86 -0.52
CA LEU A 235 -13.70 -4.15 0.82
C LEU A 235 -15.21 -3.87 0.87
N GLY A 236 -15.67 -2.75 0.30
CA GLY A 236 -17.08 -2.39 0.22
C GLY A 236 -17.95 -3.40 -0.54
N VAL A 237 -17.43 -4.04 -1.60
CA VAL A 237 -18.11 -5.15 -2.32
C VAL A 237 -18.45 -6.31 -1.38
N SER A 238 -17.59 -6.57 -0.39
CA SER A 238 -17.79 -7.66 0.58
C SER A 238 -18.74 -7.33 1.72
N ILE A 239 -19.12 -6.05 1.88
CA ILE A 239 -19.96 -5.54 2.98
C ILE A 239 -21.38 -5.23 2.50
N THR A 240 -21.52 -4.67 1.30
CA THR A 240 -22.83 -4.18 0.82
C THR A 240 -23.73 -5.30 0.32
N ASN A 241 -24.99 -5.29 0.78
CA ASN A 241 -26.05 -6.18 0.30
C ASN A 241 -26.84 -5.57 -0.87
N ASN A 242 -26.61 -4.29 -1.20
CA ASN A 242 -27.28 -3.62 -2.31
C ASN A 242 -26.61 -3.98 -3.63
N LYS A 243 -27.35 -4.63 -4.55
CA LYS A 243 -26.83 -5.10 -5.84
C LYS A 243 -26.25 -3.97 -6.71
N ILE A 244 -26.88 -2.80 -6.72
CA ILE A 244 -26.43 -1.65 -7.53
C ILE A 244 -25.10 -1.13 -6.97
N LYS A 245 -25.04 -0.86 -5.66
CA LYS A 245 -23.80 -0.44 -5.00
C LYS A 245 -22.68 -1.46 -5.17
N LYS A 246 -23.00 -2.75 -5.12
CA LYS A 246 -22.01 -3.82 -5.31
C LYS A 246 -21.38 -3.79 -6.70
N ILE A 247 -22.17 -3.56 -7.75
CA ILE A 247 -21.67 -3.41 -9.12
C ILE A 247 -20.82 -2.16 -9.26
N GLU A 248 -21.29 -1.03 -8.73
CA GLU A 248 -20.57 0.24 -8.72
C GLU A 248 -19.19 0.09 -8.04
N TYR A 249 -19.17 -0.43 -6.82
CA TYR A 249 -17.93 -0.64 -6.06
C TYR A 249 -16.99 -1.64 -6.75
N SER A 250 -17.51 -2.71 -7.35
CA SER A 250 -16.69 -3.65 -8.12
C SER A 250 -16.05 -2.95 -9.32
N THR A 251 -16.84 -2.16 -10.06
CA THR A 251 -16.37 -1.42 -11.23
C THR A 251 -15.29 -0.41 -10.85
N ASN A 252 -15.50 0.33 -9.76
CA ASN A 252 -14.53 1.30 -9.27
C ASN A 252 -13.26 0.61 -8.76
N SER A 253 -13.37 -0.50 -8.03
CA SER A 253 -12.20 -1.29 -7.60
C SER A 253 -11.36 -1.75 -8.80
N ASP A 254 -12.00 -2.32 -9.82
CA ASP A 254 -11.32 -2.73 -11.04
C ASP A 254 -10.72 -1.54 -11.80
N LEU A 255 -11.41 -0.39 -11.84
CA LEU A 255 -10.91 0.84 -12.45
C LEU A 255 -9.64 1.34 -11.75
N PHE A 256 -9.65 1.51 -10.43
CA PHE A 256 -8.50 1.97 -9.66
C PHE A 256 -7.33 0.97 -9.73
N ARG A 257 -7.63 -0.34 -9.67
CA ARG A 257 -6.63 -1.39 -9.89
C ARG A 257 -5.97 -1.28 -11.27
N ASN A 258 -6.76 -1.06 -12.32
CA ASN A 258 -6.23 -1.01 -13.69
C ASN A 258 -5.47 0.30 -13.97
N LEU A 259 -5.95 1.43 -13.46
CA LEU A 259 -5.35 2.75 -13.69
C LEU A 259 -4.07 2.97 -12.89
N TYR A 260 -4.09 2.59 -11.61
CA TYR A 260 -3.01 2.90 -10.68
C TYR A 260 -2.16 1.69 -10.32
N LYS A 261 -2.48 0.52 -10.88
CA LYS A 261 -1.85 -0.76 -10.54
C LYS A 261 -1.90 -1.05 -9.04
N GLU A 262 -2.88 -0.48 -8.35
CA GLU A 262 -3.17 -0.81 -6.98
C GLU A 262 -3.73 -2.23 -6.98
N GLU A 263 -2.95 -3.20 -6.50
CA GLU A 263 -3.49 -4.53 -6.33
C GLU A 263 -4.61 -4.50 -5.26
N VAL A 264 -5.28 -5.63 -5.06
CA VAL A 264 -6.44 -5.68 -4.17
C VAL A 264 -6.29 -6.87 -3.23
N PHE A 265 -6.43 -6.65 -1.93
CA PHE A 265 -6.22 -7.68 -0.91
C PHE A 265 -7.33 -8.74 -0.95
N LYS A 266 -7.07 -9.83 -1.68
CA LYS A 266 -8.04 -10.90 -1.94
C LYS A 266 -8.19 -11.90 -0.80
N LYS A 267 -7.23 -11.98 0.12
CA LYS A 267 -7.24 -12.90 1.27
C LYS A 267 -7.23 -12.09 2.57
N ILE A 268 -8.41 -11.88 3.15
CA ILE A 268 -8.56 -11.42 4.54
C ILE A 268 -9.73 -12.15 5.21
#